data_AF-A0A348YKZ7-F1
#
_entry.id   AF-A0A348YKZ7-F1
#
_cell.length_a   1.000
_cell.length_b   1.000
_cell.length_c   1.000
_cell.angle_alpha   90.00
_cell.angle_beta   90.00
_cell.angle_gamma   90.00
#
_symmetry.space_group_name_H-M   'P 1'
#
loop_
_entity.id
_entity.type
_entity.pdbx_description
1 polymer ?
#
loop_
_entity_poly.entity_id
_entity_poly.type
_entity_poly.pdbx_seq_one_letter_code
_entity_poly.pdbx_strand_id
1 'polypeptide(L)'
;MLAPMCLAKPKKSYYYALITVVSSVAGAFFGYYLGYFIYDPYIADLINMFHYNDAMATVRGWFTNEFGILMVFIGAFTPIPYKIIAITTGVVAAESVAQTGSSGMLTIFNFLLVSFIGRGARFFLEAGVIAWGGEKMEKAIRKYIDRLGWACVILIGIYAAYKILN
;
A
#
# COMPACT_ATOMS: atom_id res chain seq x y z
N MET A 1 7.92 -10.23 2.59
CA MET A 1 9.03 -11.15 2.91
C MET A 1 10.06 -10.54 3.88
N LEU A 2 9.80 -9.38 4.49
CA LEU A 2 10.74 -8.75 5.43
C LEU A 2 10.88 -9.56 6.74
N ALA A 3 9.75 -9.88 7.40
CA ALA A 3 9.73 -10.64 8.63
C ALA A 3 10.63 -11.90 8.69
N PRO A 4 10.56 -12.87 7.74
CA PRO A 4 11.42 -14.07 7.80
C PRO A 4 12.92 -13.76 7.62
N MET A 5 13.27 -12.73 6.83
CA MET A 5 14.67 -12.32 6.65
C MET A 5 15.23 -11.65 7.91
N CYS A 6 14.41 -10.81 8.55
CA CYS A 6 14.72 -10.20 9.85
C CYS A 6 14.87 -11.25 10.95
N LEU A 7 14.03 -12.28 10.96
CA LEU A 7 14.14 -13.40 11.90
C LEU A 7 15.42 -14.21 11.69
N ALA A 8 15.77 -14.51 10.43
CA ALA A 8 16.96 -15.29 10.12
C ALA A 8 18.28 -14.57 10.48
N LYS A 9 18.34 -13.24 10.34
CA LYS A 9 19.52 -12.43 10.68
C LYS A 9 19.12 -11.12 11.39
N PRO A 10 18.79 -11.17 12.70
CA PRO A 10 18.27 -10.01 13.44
C PRO A 10 19.20 -8.79 13.45
N LYS A 11 20.53 -9.03 13.46
CA LYS A 11 21.55 -7.97 13.40
C LYS A 11 21.52 -7.17 12.09
N LYS A 12 20.93 -7.73 11.02
CA LYS A 12 20.80 -7.08 9.70
C LYS A 12 19.38 -6.59 9.40
N SER A 13 18.46 -6.63 10.37
CA SER A 13 17.05 -6.27 10.16
C SER A 13 16.85 -4.86 9.61
N TYR A 14 17.58 -3.87 10.13
CA TYR A 14 17.50 -2.48 9.64
C TYR A 14 18.00 -2.33 8.19
N TYR A 15 19.02 -3.11 7.80
CA TYR A 15 19.52 -3.13 6.43
C TYR A 15 18.48 -3.73 5.47
N TYR A 16 17.83 -4.83 5.86
CA TYR A 16 16.74 -5.41 5.06
C TYR A 16 15.52 -4.49 4.98
N ALA A 17 15.21 -3.77 6.06
CA ALA A 17 14.15 -2.75 6.05
C ALA A 17 14.47 -1.66 5.03
N LEU A 18 15.70 -1.12 5.01
CA LEU A 18 16.11 -0.09 4.06
C LEU A 18 16.01 -0.58 2.60
N ILE A 19 16.51 -1.77 2.29
CA ILE A 19 16.35 -2.36 0.94
C ILE A 19 14.87 -2.47 0.59
N THR A 20 14.04 -2.95 1.52
CA THR A 20 12.60 -3.14 1.29
C THR A 20 11.91 -1.81 1.03
N VAL A 21 12.25 -0.75 1.77
CA VAL A 21 11.72 0.60 1.53
C VAL A 21 12.10 1.07 0.14
N VAL A 22 13.39 1.01 -0.22
CA VAL A 22 13.88 1.48 -1.53
C VAL A 22 13.21 0.70 -2.67
N SER A 23 13.20 -0.64 -2.61
CA SER A 23 12.55 -1.46 -3.64
C SER A 23 11.04 -1.24 -3.70
N SER A 24 10.39 -1.04 -2.55
CA SER A 24 8.95 -0.75 -2.50
C SER A 24 8.61 0.61 -3.09
N VAL A 25 9.38 1.65 -2.77
CA VAL A 25 9.18 3.01 -3.28
C VAL A 25 9.53 3.07 -4.77
N ALA A 26 10.56 2.37 -5.21
CA ALA A 26 10.86 2.22 -6.64
C ALA A 26 9.70 1.56 -7.39
N GLY A 27 9.09 0.51 -6.84
CA GLY A 27 7.87 -0.07 -7.43
C GLY A 27 6.68 0.91 -7.44
N ALA A 28 6.56 1.76 -6.42
CA ALA A 28 5.51 2.77 -6.33
C ALA A 28 5.71 3.94 -7.31
N PHE A 29 6.96 4.30 -7.61
CA PHE A 29 7.29 5.24 -8.68
C PHE A 29 6.69 4.78 -10.02
N PHE A 30 6.92 3.53 -10.40
CA PHE A 30 6.32 2.97 -11.62
C PHE A 30 4.80 2.87 -11.51
N GLY A 31 4.26 2.52 -10.34
CA GLY A 31 2.82 2.48 -10.11
C GLY A 31 2.14 3.84 -10.27
N TYR A 32 2.75 4.91 -9.75
CA TYR A 32 2.27 6.28 -9.91
C TYR A 32 2.21 6.65 -11.39
N TYR A 33 3.30 6.44 -12.14
CA TYR A 33 3.30 6.77 -13.58
C TYR A 33 2.33 5.90 -14.37
N LEU A 34 2.21 4.62 -14.02
CA LEU A 34 1.21 3.74 -14.64
C LEU A 34 -0.20 4.30 -14.44
N GLY A 35 -0.55 4.71 -13.22
CA GLY A 35 -1.84 5.34 -12.93
C GLY A 35 -2.02 6.68 -13.63
N TYR A 36 -0.96 7.49 -13.69
CA TYR A 36 -1.00 8.79 -14.34
C TYR A 36 -1.24 8.69 -15.84
N PHE A 37 -0.55 7.78 -16.53
CA PHE A 37 -0.67 7.61 -17.98
C PHE A 37 -1.87 6.77 -18.42
N ILE A 38 -2.39 5.86 -17.58
CA ILE A 38 -3.59 5.11 -17.93
C ILE A 38 -4.87 5.94 -17.81
N TYR A 39 -4.80 7.08 -17.10
CA TYR A 39 -5.95 7.96 -16.89
C TYR A 39 -6.58 8.42 -18.22
N ASP A 40 -5.75 9.01 -19.07
CA ASP A 40 -6.11 9.48 -20.41
C ASP A 40 -5.35 8.62 -21.44
N PRO A 41 -5.88 7.42 -21.73
CA PRO A 41 -7.00 7.28 -22.68
C PRO A 41 -8.13 6.34 -22.24
N TYR A 42 -8.08 5.71 -21.06
CA TYR A 42 -9.03 4.64 -20.70
C TYR A 42 -9.89 4.97 -19.48
N ILE A 43 -9.29 5.47 -18.39
CA ILE A 43 -10.01 5.65 -17.13
C ILE A 43 -10.99 6.83 -17.23
N ALA A 44 -10.64 7.91 -17.94
CA ALA A 44 -11.53 9.05 -18.16
C ALA A 44 -12.83 8.63 -18.85
N ASP A 45 -12.75 7.84 -19.92
CA ASP A 45 -13.93 7.31 -20.62
C ASP A 45 -14.75 6.37 -19.73
N LEU A 46 -14.08 5.54 -18.92
CA LEU A 46 -14.73 4.64 -17.98
C LEU A 46 -15.51 5.41 -16.89
N ILE A 47 -14.91 6.45 -16.31
CA ILE A 47 -15.54 7.30 -15.30
C ILE A 47 -16.81 7.95 -15.87
N ASN A 48 -16.74 8.44 -17.11
CA ASN A 48 -17.87 9.05 -17.80
C ASN A 48 -18.97 8.03 -18.08
N MET A 49 -18.61 6.84 -18.59
CA MET A 49 -19.57 5.76 -18.90
C MET A 49 -20.35 5.29 -17.67
N PHE A 50 -19.71 5.24 -16.51
CA PHE A 50 -20.35 4.84 -15.25
C PHE A 50 -20.92 6.01 -14.43
N HIS A 51 -20.90 7.23 -14.96
CA HIS A 51 -21.37 8.44 -14.26
C HIS A 51 -20.68 8.69 -12.90
N TYR A 52 -19.40 8.33 -12.76
CA TYR A 52 -18.61 8.50 -11.53
C TYR A 52 -17.94 9.89 -11.40
N ASN A 53 -18.30 10.85 -12.24
CA ASN A 53 -17.71 12.19 -12.25
C ASN A 53 -17.84 12.90 -10.89
N ASP A 54 -19.01 12.82 -10.24
CA ASP A 54 -19.23 13.45 -8.93
C ASP A 54 -18.41 12.78 -7.81
N ALA A 55 -18.27 11.46 -7.89
CA ALA A 55 -17.42 10.71 -6.97
C ALA A 55 -15.94 11.10 -7.14
N MET A 56 -15.48 11.25 -8.39
CA MET A 56 -14.12 11.72 -8.67
C MET A 56 -13.89 13.16 -8.24
N ALA A 57 -14.86 14.05 -8.45
CA ALA A 57 -14.79 15.42 -7.94
C ALA A 57 -14.68 15.47 -6.40
N THR A 58 -15.40 14.58 -5.70
CA THR A 58 -15.31 14.43 -4.24
C THR A 58 -13.91 13.95 -3.83
N VAL A 59 -13.39 12.90 -4.48
CA VAL A 59 -12.05 12.36 -4.22
C VAL A 59 -10.98 13.43 -4.48
N ARG A 60 -11.07 14.15 -5.59
CA ARG A 60 -10.20 15.30 -5.88
C ARG A 60 -10.26 16.33 -4.77
N GLY A 61 -11.46 16.72 -4.33
CA GLY A 61 -11.66 17.64 -3.21
C GLY A 61 -10.99 17.17 -1.92
N TRP A 62 -11.08 15.89 -1.58
CA TRP A 62 -10.39 15.30 -0.43
C TRP A 62 -8.86 15.40 -0.56
N PHE A 63 -8.32 15.15 -1.76
CA PHE A 63 -6.89 15.19 -2.02
C PHE A 63 -6.30 16.60 -2.16
N THR A 64 -7.08 17.59 -2.61
CA THR A 64 -6.60 18.97 -2.77
C THR A 64 -6.88 19.86 -1.57
N ASN A 65 -8.00 19.66 -0.87
CA ASN A 65 -8.52 20.63 0.10
C ASN A 65 -8.52 20.13 1.55
N GLU A 66 -8.94 18.87 1.79
CA GLU A 66 -9.14 18.39 3.17
C GLU A 66 -7.96 17.61 3.74
N PHE A 67 -7.56 16.51 3.09
CA PHE A 67 -6.59 15.58 3.63
C PHE A 67 -5.22 15.69 2.97
N GLY A 68 -5.16 16.25 1.76
CA GLY A 68 -3.89 16.47 1.08
C GLY A 68 -3.11 15.17 0.89
N ILE A 69 -1.80 15.24 1.13
CA ILE A 69 -0.92 14.08 1.03
C ILE A 69 -1.00 13.11 2.22
N LEU A 70 -1.75 13.45 3.27
CA LEU A 70 -1.92 12.60 4.44
C LEU A 70 -2.59 11.26 4.08
N MET A 71 -3.49 11.26 3.09
CA MET A 71 -4.10 10.02 2.57
C MET A 71 -3.06 9.04 2.03
N VAL A 72 -2.05 9.55 1.32
CA VAL A 72 -0.93 8.75 0.82
C VAL A 72 -0.12 8.19 1.99
N PHE A 73 0.12 8.99 3.03
CA PHE A 73 0.83 8.54 4.22
C PHE A 73 0.10 7.39 4.92
N ILE A 74 -1.21 7.55 5.16
CA ILE A 74 -2.05 6.52 5.79
C ILE A 74 -2.06 5.25 4.94
N GLY A 75 -2.24 5.38 3.62
CA GLY A 75 -2.17 4.24 2.69
C GLY A 75 -0.78 3.58 2.61
N ALA A 76 0.29 4.35 2.81
CA ALA A 76 1.66 3.84 2.85
C ALA A 76 1.96 3.09 4.16
N PHE A 77 1.42 3.56 5.29
CA PHE A 77 1.65 2.99 6.60
C PHE A 77 0.78 1.75 6.89
N THR A 78 -0.48 1.78 6.45
CA THR A 78 -1.46 0.71 6.70
C THR A 78 -1.11 -0.61 5.99
N PRO A 79 -1.67 -1.75 6.46
CA PRO A 79 -1.48 -3.08 5.85
C PRO A 79 -2.09 -3.26 4.45
N ILE A 80 -2.49 -2.18 3.78
CA ILE A 80 -3.07 -2.18 2.43
C ILE A 80 -1.97 -2.42 1.38
N PRO A 81 -2.26 -3.12 0.25
CA PRO A 81 -1.31 -3.31 -0.83
C PRO A 81 -0.85 -1.97 -1.42
N TYR A 82 0.44 -1.66 -1.30
CA TYR A 82 0.90 -0.30 -1.57
C TYR A 82 0.70 0.16 -3.01
N LYS A 83 0.86 -0.77 -3.94
CA LYS A 83 0.79 -0.47 -5.37
C LYS A 83 -0.60 0.05 -5.76
N ILE A 84 -1.65 -0.35 -5.05
CA ILE A 84 -3.00 0.17 -5.26
C ILE A 84 -3.00 1.66 -4.95
N ILE A 85 -2.48 2.07 -3.79
CA ILE A 85 -2.37 3.48 -3.41
C ILE A 85 -1.52 4.24 -4.44
N ALA A 86 -0.39 3.68 -4.88
CA ALA A 86 0.47 4.32 -5.88
C ALA A 86 -0.26 4.58 -7.21
N ILE A 87 -0.94 3.55 -7.76
CA ILE A 87 -1.68 3.65 -9.01
C ILE A 87 -2.85 4.63 -8.86
N THR A 88 -3.66 4.50 -7.82
CA THR A 88 -4.79 5.40 -7.57
C THR A 88 -4.33 6.85 -7.40
N THR A 89 -3.20 7.08 -6.71
CA THR A 89 -2.64 8.43 -6.58
C THR A 89 -2.23 9.00 -7.93
N GLY A 90 -1.63 8.18 -8.79
CA GLY A 90 -1.30 8.57 -10.16
C GLY A 90 -2.52 8.95 -10.99
N VAL A 91 -3.59 8.14 -10.92
CA VAL A 91 -4.87 8.40 -11.59
C VAL A 91 -5.47 9.73 -11.13
N VAL A 92 -5.56 9.96 -9.82
CA VAL A 92 -6.11 11.21 -9.26
C VAL A 92 -5.24 12.41 -9.62
N ALA A 93 -3.91 12.26 -9.62
CA ALA A 93 -3.01 13.33 -10.02
C ALA A 93 -3.21 13.73 -11.50
N ALA A 94 -3.40 12.76 -12.41
CA ALA A 94 -3.69 13.02 -13.81
C ALA A 94 -5.07 13.67 -14.02
N GLU A 95 -6.10 13.17 -13.32
CA GLU A 95 -7.44 13.78 -13.33
C GLU A 95 -7.40 15.24 -12.84
N SER A 96 -6.67 15.49 -11.75
CA SER A 96 -6.52 16.83 -11.20
C SER A 96 -5.82 17.77 -12.18
N VAL A 97 -4.79 17.30 -12.89
CA VAL A 97 -4.13 18.08 -13.95
C VAL A 97 -5.09 18.39 -15.10
N ALA A 98 -5.88 17.41 -15.54
CA ALA A 98 -6.83 17.58 -16.63
C ALA A 98 -7.94 18.60 -16.30
N GLN A 99 -8.44 18.60 -15.05
CA GLN A 99 -9.55 19.47 -14.64
C GLN A 99 -9.12 20.85 -14.11
N THR A 100 -7.95 20.96 -13.49
CA THR A 100 -7.50 22.20 -12.81
C THR A 100 -6.18 22.77 -13.33
N GLY A 101 -5.49 22.06 -14.23
CA GLY A 101 -4.17 22.45 -14.74
C GLY A 101 -3.02 22.19 -13.76
N SER A 102 -3.28 21.64 -12.57
CA SER A 102 -2.26 21.38 -11.55
C SER A 102 -2.54 20.10 -10.76
N SER A 103 -1.48 19.33 -10.46
CA SER A 103 -1.59 18.16 -9.57
C SER A 103 -1.74 18.55 -8.09
N GLY A 104 -1.69 19.84 -7.74
CA GLY A 104 -1.75 20.30 -6.36
C GLY A 104 -0.63 19.70 -5.51
N MET A 105 -0.97 19.13 -4.35
CA MET A 105 0.00 18.46 -3.47
C MET A 105 0.41 17.06 -3.94
N LEU A 106 -0.27 16.49 -4.95
CA LEU A 106 -0.03 15.12 -5.45
C LEU A 106 1.13 15.00 -6.43
N THR A 107 2.02 15.99 -6.49
CA THR A 107 3.21 15.90 -7.34
C THR A 107 4.01 14.64 -7.04
N ILE A 108 4.65 14.07 -8.07
CA ILE A 108 5.50 12.88 -7.92
C ILE A 108 6.53 13.05 -6.80
N PHE A 109 7.09 14.25 -6.63
CA PHE A 109 8.06 14.54 -5.59
C PHE A 109 7.45 14.38 -4.19
N ASN A 110 6.32 15.03 -3.93
CA ASN A 110 5.64 14.93 -2.65
C ASN A 110 5.17 13.49 -2.39
N PHE A 111 4.61 12.83 -3.41
CA PHE A 111 4.21 11.43 -3.34
C PHE A 111 5.36 10.54 -2.91
N LEU A 112 6.52 10.63 -3.56
CA LEU A 112 7.71 9.83 -3.24
C LEU A 112 8.24 10.11 -1.84
N LEU A 113 8.27 11.38 -1.43
CA LEU A 113 8.71 11.78 -0.09
C LEU A 113 7.82 11.13 0.97
N VAL A 114 6.50 11.28 0.84
CA VAL A 114 5.54 10.72 1.80
C VAL A 114 5.51 9.19 1.72
N SER A 115 5.67 8.61 0.53
CA SER A 115 5.85 7.17 0.32
C SER A 115 7.01 6.64 1.14
N PHE A 116 8.15 7.33 1.06
CA PHE A 116 9.38 6.93 1.72
C PHE A 116 9.23 6.99 3.24
N ILE A 117 8.60 8.05 3.78
CA ILE A 117 8.33 8.17 5.21
C ILE A 117 7.33 7.12 5.69
N GLY A 118 6.20 6.94 5.00
CA GLY A 118 5.15 5.99 5.42
C GLY A 118 5.60 4.54 5.33
N ARG A 119 6.25 4.16 4.22
CA ARG A 119 6.81 2.80 4.04
C ARG A 119 8.01 2.57 4.93
N GLY A 120 8.85 3.60 5.10
CA GLY A 120 9.94 3.64 6.07
C GLY A 120 9.45 3.31 7.47
N ALA A 121 8.53 4.12 7.99
CA ALA A 121 7.95 3.93 9.31
C ALA A 121 7.42 2.50 9.50
N ARG A 122 6.61 1.99 8.56
CA ARG A 122 6.07 0.63 8.65
C ARG A 122 7.16 -0.45 8.69
N PHE A 123 8.07 -0.46 7.71
CA PHE A 123 9.06 -1.52 7.58
C PHE A 123 10.13 -1.45 8.67
N PHE A 124 10.52 -0.25 9.09
CA PHE A 124 11.44 -0.08 10.22
C PHE A 124 10.78 -0.44 11.56
N LEU A 125 9.48 -0.18 11.75
CA LEU A 125 8.76 -0.67 12.92
C LEU A 125 8.71 -2.20 12.92
N GLU A 126 8.34 -2.84 11.81
CA GLU A 126 8.31 -4.30 11.67
C GLU A 126 9.70 -4.91 11.96
N ALA A 127 10.74 -4.38 11.32
CA ALA A 127 12.11 -4.85 11.51
C ALA A 127 12.64 -4.59 12.93
N GLY A 128 12.29 -3.45 13.53
CA GLY A 128 12.68 -3.07 14.89
C GLY A 128 12.05 -3.96 15.95
N VAL A 129 10.74 -4.24 15.83
CA VAL A 129 10.02 -5.18 16.71
C VAL A 129 10.64 -6.57 16.66
N ILE A 130 10.99 -7.05 15.47
CA ILE A 130 11.63 -8.36 15.30
C ILE A 130 13.05 -8.36 15.84
N ALA A 131 13.84 -7.32 15.55
CA ALA A 131 15.22 -7.20 16.02
C ALA A 131 15.30 -7.11 17.55
N TRP A 132 14.37 -6.40 18.19
CA TRP A 132 14.30 -6.28 19.65
C TRP A 132 13.82 -7.58 20.32
N GLY A 133 12.86 -8.27 19.70
CA GLY A 133 12.29 -9.50 20.26
C GLY A 133 13.20 -10.74 20.15
N GLY A 134 14.20 -10.73 19.27
CA GLY A 134 15.23 -11.78 19.18
C GLY A 134 14.67 -13.21 19.04
N GLU A 135 15.34 -14.19 19.67
CA GLU A 135 14.94 -15.61 19.63
C GLU A 135 13.54 -15.88 20.22
N LYS A 136 13.08 -15.04 21.17
CA LYS A 136 11.73 -15.16 21.75
C LYS A 136 10.67 -14.86 20.70
N MET A 137 10.90 -13.86 19.85
CA MET A 137 9.98 -13.48 18.78
C MET A 137 9.92 -14.55 17.69
N GLU A 138 11.03 -15.21 17.36
CA GLU A 138 11.03 -16.31 16.40
C GLU A 138 10.11 -17.45 16.86
N LYS A 139 10.25 -17.88 18.11
CA LYS A 139 9.41 -18.95 18.69
C LYS A 139 7.94 -18.53 18.76
N ALA A 140 7.66 -17.28 19.13
CA ALA A 140 6.31 -16.74 19.17
C ALA A 140 5.67 -16.73 17.77
N ILE A 141 6.37 -16.17 16.77
CA ILE A 141 5.87 -16.08 15.39
C ILE A 141 5.58 -17.47 14.83
N ARG A 142 6.48 -18.44 14.99
CA ARG A 142 6.24 -19.84 14.54
C ARG A 142 4.99 -20.43 15.20
N LYS A 143 4.84 -20.27 16.52
CA LYS A 143 3.70 -20.82 17.28
C LYS A 143 2.36 -20.22 16.87
N TYR A 144 2.29 -18.92 16.58
CA TYR A 144 1.05 -18.26 16.19
C TYR A 144 0.74 -18.42 14.70
N ILE A 145 1.76 -18.35 13.82
CA ILE A 145 1.56 -18.53 12.38
C ILE A 145 0.98 -19.91 12.06
N ASP A 146 1.49 -20.98 12.67
CA ASP A 146 0.96 -22.32 12.41
C ASP A 146 -0.51 -22.43 12.84
N ARG A 147 -0.87 -21.90 14.01
CA ARG A 147 -2.26 -21.91 14.50
C ARG A 147 -3.19 -21.09 13.62
N LEU A 148 -2.77 -19.88 13.22
CA LEU A 148 -3.55 -19.03 12.33
C LEU A 148 -3.69 -19.65 10.94
N GLY A 149 -2.62 -20.28 10.43
CA GLY A 149 -2.64 -20.99 9.16
C GLY A 149 -3.66 -22.13 9.16
N TRP A 150 -3.62 -23.01 10.17
CA TRP A 150 -4.59 -24.08 10.32
C TRP A 150 -6.01 -23.56 10.54
N ALA A 151 -6.20 -22.49 11.31
CA ALA A 151 -7.50 -21.86 11.49
C ALA A 151 -8.09 -21.35 10.16
N CYS A 152 -7.27 -20.70 9.32
CA CYS A 152 -7.69 -20.28 7.98
C CYS A 152 -8.05 -21.46 7.09
N VAL A 153 -7.27 -22.54 7.10
CA VAL A 153 -7.58 -23.75 6.32
C VAL A 153 -8.92 -24.37 6.75
N ILE A 154 -9.16 -24.46 8.06
CA ILE A 154 -10.42 -24.98 8.59
C ILE A 154 -11.59 -24.08 8.17
N LEU A 155 -11.47 -22.75 8.31
CA LEU A 155 -12.52 -21.81 7.91
C LEU A 155 -12.84 -21.91 6.41
N ILE A 156 -11.83 -22.01 5.55
CA ILE A 156 -12.00 -22.20 4.11
C ILE A 156 -12.68 -23.55 3.83
N GLY A 157 -12.27 -24.62 4.53
CA GLY A 157 -12.88 -25.94 4.40
C GLY A 157 -14.36 -25.97 4.80
N ILE A 158 -14.72 -25.31 5.90
CA ILE A 158 -16.12 -25.16 6.34
C ILE A 158 -16.93 -24.40 5.29
N TYR A 159 -16.40 -23.29 4.78
CA TYR A 159 -17.07 -22.50 3.74
C TYR A 159 -17.26 -23.31 2.44
N ALA A 160 -16.26 -24.06 2.02
CA ALA A 160 -16.33 -24.92 0.85
C ALA A 160 -17.36 -26.05 1.03
N ALA A 161 -17.38 -26.71 2.20
CA ALA A 161 -18.35 -27.75 2.52
C ALA A 161 -19.78 -27.21 2.55
N TYR A 162 -20.00 -26.03 3.17
CA TYR A 162 -21.27 -25.33 3.16
C TYR A 162 -21.77 -25.07 1.73
N LYS A 163 -20.89 -24.62 0.83
CA LYS A 163 -21.23 -24.34 -0.58
C LYS A 163 -21.50 -25.60 -1.42
N ILE A 164 -20.97 -26.77 -1.04
CA ILE A 164 -21.22 -28.04 -1.75
C ILE A 164 -22.54 -28.67 -1.30
N LEU A 165 -22.90 -28.48 -0.03
CA LEU A 165 -24.11 -29.06 0.58
C LEU A 165 -25.38 -28.22 0.34
N ASN A 166 -25.25 -26.99 -0.13
CA ASN A 166 -26.34 -26.03 -0.33
C ASN A 166 -26.28 -25.39 -1.72
#